data_AF-A0A916NNB2-F1
#
_entry.id   AF-A0A916NNB2-F1
#
_cell.length_a   1.000
_cell.length_b   1.000
_cell.length_c   1.000
_cell.angle_alpha   90.00
_cell.angle_beta   90.00
_cell.angle_gamma   90.00
#
_symmetry.space_group_name_H-M   'P 1'
#
loop_
_entity.id
_entity.type
_entity.pdbx_description
1 polymer ?
#
loop_
_entity_poly.entity_id
_entity_poly.type
_entity_poly.pdbx_seq_one_letter_code
_entity_poly.pdbx_strand_id
1 'polypeptide(L)'
;MEKRLNRTDYLFAATFIFMLVVALGAFFFGMQMGQDRATLKYEDLIVKQSDASKSFTAYHQQYLVSFYHTIYAPYREFHKKWFDKMDELQAGRSSDASLIMKDLSKLASDSYEALGSKSMPDSSPLLQDAHKNYMKSLKLFNEALRGYASKANAVAAPDLVKQLNGDAYITEAKSFALTAEKQYYDAILKWHESVDPQFKPIDPSKPVALQDWSGLAFNMKNDYVAQQLAAAKTFTAFTPQDLTSRIDEMIASGQAKKLNLTGVNQVIDLLSGTDAVRSGDFLRYKNRLYANETLPQLPFFTN
;
A
#
# COMPACT_ATOMS: atom_id res chain seq x y z
N MET A 1 36.81 22.74 -36.20
CA MET A 1 37.00 21.34 -36.65
C MET A 1 36.07 20.45 -35.85
N GLU A 2 34.94 20.08 -36.43
CA GLU A 2 34.04 19.07 -35.85
C GLU A 2 34.72 17.71 -35.95
N LYS A 3 35.22 17.19 -34.83
CA LYS A 3 35.70 15.80 -34.74
C LYS A 3 34.48 14.87 -34.84
N ARG A 4 34.12 14.49 -36.07
CA ARG A 4 33.21 13.37 -36.28
C ARG A 4 33.84 12.11 -35.69
N LEU A 5 33.07 11.40 -34.86
CA LEU A 5 33.46 10.13 -34.25
C LEU A 5 33.88 9.13 -35.35
N ASN A 6 35.00 8.45 -35.14
CA ASN A 6 35.48 7.46 -36.09
C ASN A 6 34.58 6.20 -36.00
N ARG A 7 34.53 5.38 -37.05
CA ARG A 7 33.66 4.17 -37.07
C ARG A 7 33.92 3.23 -35.88
N THR A 8 35.16 3.18 -35.41
CA THR A 8 35.58 2.43 -34.23
C THR A 8 35.02 3.00 -32.93
N ASP A 9 34.87 4.32 -32.82
CA ASP A 9 34.30 4.97 -31.63
C ASP A 9 32.80 4.71 -31.52
N TYR A 10 32.08 4.69 -32.65
CA TYR A 10 30.68 4.27 -32.71
C TYR A 10 30.50 2.80 -32.30
N LEU A 11 31.40 1.92 -32.74
CA LEU A 11 31.37 0.50 -32.36
C LEU A 11 31.62 0.31 -30.86
N PHE A 12 32.58 1.05 -30.30
CA PHE A 12 32.86 1.03 -28.86
C PHE A 12 31.67 1.55 -28.05
N ALA A 13 31.09 2.69 -28.42
CA ALA A 13 29.91 3.25 -27.77
C ALA A 13 28.69 2.29 -27.85
N ALA A 14 28.45 1.67 -29.00
CA ALA A 14 27.37 0.68 -29.16
C ALA A 14 27.58 -0.55 -28.28
N THR A 15 28.82 -1.06 -28.19
CA THR A 15 29.17 -2.20 -27.34
C THR A 15 29.02 -1.86 -25.86
N PHE A 16 29.42 -0.64 -25.47
CA PHE A 16 29.28 -0.17 -24.09
C PHE A 16 27.81 -0.02 -23.68
N ILE A 17 26.98 0.57 -24.54
CA ILE A 17 25.52 0.69 -24.30
C ILE A 17 24.90 -0.71 -24.22
N PHE A 18 25.28 -1.63 -25.10
CA PHE A 18 24.79 -3.01 -25.08
C PHE A 18 25.15 -3.71 -23.76
N MET A 19 26.41 -3.60 -23.30
CA MET A 19 26.84 -4.16 -22.02
C MET A 19 26.04 -3.57 -20.85
N LEU A 20 25.74 -2.28 -20.89
CA LEU A 20 24.97 -1.61 -19.84
C LEU A 20 23.52 -2.10 -19.79
N VAL A 21 22.89 -2.32 -20.95
CA VAL A 21 21.55 -2.92 -21.05
C VAL A 21 21.54 -4.35 -20.52
N VAL A 22 22.54 -5.16 -20.87
CA VAL A 22 22.67 -6.55 -20.38
C VAL A 22 22.89 -6.58 -18.86
N ALA A 23 23.76 -5.71 -18.33
CA ALA A 23 24.02 -5.62 -16.90
C ALA A 23 22.77 -5.20 -16.10
N LEU A 24 22.02 -4.22 -16.60
CA LEU A 24 20.74 -3.82 -16.01
C LEU A 24 19.71 -4.97 -16.06
N GLY A 25 19.61 -5.65 -17.21
CA GLY A 25 18.73 -6.82 -17.35
C GLY A 25 19.05 -7.93 -16.36
N ALA A 26 20.33 -8.28 -16.22
CA ALA A 26 20.80 -9.28 -15.26
C ALA A 26 20.58 -8.84 -13.80
N PHE A 27 20.76 -7.56 -13.49
CA PHE A 27 20.52 -7.02 -12.16
C PHE A 27 19.04 -7.10 -11.76
N PHE A 28 18.12 -6.65 -12.63
CA PHE A 28 16.69 -6.75 -12.36
C PHE A 28 16.22 -8.20 -12.27
N PHE A 29 16.73 -9.08 -13.15
CA PHE A 29 16.43 -10.51 -13.08
C PHE A 29 16.94 -11.16 -11.78
N GLY A 30 18.16 -10.81 -11.34
CA GLY A 30 18.72 -11.28 -10.07
C GLY A 30 17.92 -10.79 -8.86
N MET A 31 17.43 -9.55 -8.89
CA MET A 31 16.56 -8.99 -7.85
C MET A 31 15.23 -9.73 -7.76
N GLN A 32 14.56 -9.96 -8.90
CA GLN A 32 13.30 -10.72 -8.97
C GLN A 32 13.49 -12.14 -8.44
N MET A 33 14.53 -12.84 -8.89
CA MET A 33 14.82 -14.21 -8.43
C MET A 33 15.17 -14.26 -6.93
N GLY A 34 15.77 -13.21 -6.38
CA GLY A 34 16.01 -13.08 -4.95
C GLY A 34 14.73 -12.92 -4.14
N GLN A 35 13.79 -12.09 -4.63
CA GLN A 35 12.47 -11.90 -4.03
C GLN A 35 11.64 -13.18 -4.07
N ASP A 36 11.66 -13.90 -5.19
CA ASP A 36 10.95 -15.18 -5.36
C ASP A 36 11.47 -16.24 -4.39
N ARG A 37 12.80 -16.38 -4.26
CA ARG A 37 13.41 -17.32 -3.32
C ARG A 37 13.13 -16.98 -1.87
N ALA A 38 13.11 -15.70 -1.51
CA ALA A 38 12.75 -15.26 -0.18
C ALA A 38 11.28 -15.65 0.12
N THR A 39 10.37 -15.31 -0.80
CA THR A 39 8.94 -15.63 -0.72
C THR A 39 8.68 -17.13 -0.57
N LEU A 40 9.31 -17.96 -1.42
CA LEU A 40 9.19 -19.42 -1.34
C LEU A 40 9.70 -19.97 -0.01
N LYS A 41 10.80 -19.42 0.53
CA LYS A 41 11.31 -19.82 1.85
C LYS A 41 10.33 -19.48 2.98
N TYR A 42 9.68 -18.31 2.91
CA TYR A 42 8.64 -17.93 3.89
C TYR A 42 7.40 -18.82 3.78
N GLU A 43 6.96 -19.13 2.55
CA GLU A 43 5.84 -20.06 2.30
C GLU A 43 6.13 -21.48 2.81
N ASP A 44 7.31 -22.02 2.51
CA ASP A 44 7.74 -23.35 2.98
C ASP A 44 7.86 -23.41 4.51
N LEU A 45 8.35 -22.35 5.16
CA LEU A 45 8.37 -22.25 6.62
C LEU A 45 6.96 -22.23 7.22
N ILE A 46 6.01 -21.57 6.56
CA ILE A 46 4.62 -21.52 7.01
C ILE A 46 3.93 -22.87 6.84
N VAL A 47 4.09 -23.54 5.70
CA VAL A 47 3.49 -24.87 5.45
C VAL A 47 4.07 -25.91 6.41
N LYS A 48 5.40 -25.92 6.61
CA LYS A 48 6.05 -26.83 7.55
C LYS A 48 5.66 -26.55 9.00
N GLN A 49 5.37 -25.30 9.36
CA GLN A 49 4.90 -24.97 10.71
C GLN A 49 3.39 -25.19 10.87
N SER A 50 2.56 -24.95 9.86
CA SER A 50 1.12 -25.22 9.92
C SER A 50 0.82 -26.71 10.13
N ASP A 51 1.62 -27.59 9.53
CA ASP A 51 1.52 -29.04 9.74
C ASP A 51 2.05 -29.50 11.12
N ALA A 52 2.96 -28.72 11.74
CA ALA A 52 3.54 -29.02 13.04
C ALA A 52 2.76 -28.42 14.23
N SER A 53 1.87 -27.46 14.02
CA SER A 53 1.27 -26.70 15.11
C SER A 53 -0.24 -26.49 14.98
N LYS A 54 -1.00 -27.30 15.72
CA LYS A 54 -2.31 -26.91 16.29
C LYS A 54 -2.18 -25.85 17.40
N SER A 55 -1.07 -25.09 17.44
CA SER A 55 -0.62 -24.29 18.59
C SER A 55 -0.37 -22.81 18.30
N PHE A 56 -0.30 -22.37 17.04
CA PHE A 56 -0.20 -20.93 16.75
C PHE A 56 -1.58 -20.27 16.82
N THR A 57 -1.63 -19.10 17.45
CA THR A 57 -2.81 -18.23 17.40
C THR A 57 -3.07 -17.81 15.94
N ALA A 58 -4.34 -17.56 15.63
CA ALA A 58 -4.83 -17.21 14.29
C ALA A 58 -4.03 -16.11 13.56
N TYR A 59 -3.32 -15.24 14.27
CA TYR A 59 -2.63 -14.07 13.73
C TYR A 59 -1.19 -13.96 14.22
N HIS A 60 -0.46 -15.07 14.22
CA HIS A 60 0.94 -15.09 14.63
C HIS A 60 1.83 -14.17 13.75
N GLN A 61 2.93 -13.65 14.32
CA GLN A 61 3.87 -12.71 13.69
C GLN A 61 4.31 -13.15 12.27
N GLN A 62 4.59 -14.44 12.09
CA GLN A 62 5.05 -14.97 10.80
C GLN A 62 3.97 -14.88 9.71
N TYR A 63 2.70 -15.06 10.06
CA TYR A 63 1.60 -14.94 9.10
C TYR A 63 1.43 -13.50 8.65
N LEU A 64 1.56 -12.54 9.55
CA LEU A 64 1.54 -11.11 9.19
C LEU A 64 2.73 -10.76 8.27
N VAL A 65 3.93 -11.24 8.58
CA VAL A 65 5.14 -10.97 7.77
C VAL A 65 5.04 -11.61 6.38
N SER A 66 4.56 -12.85 6.31
CA SER A 66 4.33 -13.50 5.02
C SER A 66 3.27 -12.78 4.21
N PHE A 67 2.13 -12.45 4.82
CA PHE A 67 1.09 -11.67 4.14
C PHE A 67 1.65 -10.34 3.62
N TYR A 68 2.51 -9.66 4.40
CA TYR A 68 3.18 -8.45 3.95
C TYR A 68 3.95 -8.67 2.65
N HIS A 69 4.86 -9.64 2.61
CA HIS A 69 5.74 -9.83 1.46
C HIS A 69 5.04 -10.43 0.25
N THR A 70 4.09 -11.34 0.48
CA THR A 70 3.47 -12.13 -0.59
C THR A 70 2.24 -11.47 -1.19
N ILE A 71 1.48 -10.69 -0.39
CA ILE A 71 0.20 -10.11 -0.80
C ILE A 71 0.25 -8.58 -0.76
N TYR A 72 0.54 -8.01 0.42
CA TYR A 72 0.40 -6.57 0.65
C TYR A 72 1.41 -5.75 -0.14
N ALA A 73 2.70 -6.12 -0.13
CA ALA A 73 3.75 -5.35 -0.79
C ALA A 73 3.57 -5.28 -2.32
N PRO A 74 3.31 -6.40 -3.05
CA PRO A 74 2.99 -6.33 -4.47
C PRO A 74 1.75 -5.47 -4.76
N TYR A 75 0.69 -5.60 -3.95
CA TYR A 75 -0.48 -4.73 -4.09
C TYR A 75 -0.13 -3.24 -3.88
N ARG A 76 0.69 -2.92 -2.87
CA ARG A 76 1.13 -1.56 -2.59
C ARG A 76 1.98 -0.97 -3.70
N GLU A 77 2.72 -1.78 -4.43
CA GLU A 77 3.43 -1.31 -5.62
C GLU A 77 2.46 -0.84 -6.70
N PHE A 78 1.45 -1.65 -7.04
CA PHE A 78 0.38 -1.23 -7.96
C PHE A 78 -0.31 0.04 -7.46
N HIS A 79 -0.71 0.08 -6.19
CA HIS A 79 -1.37 1.21 -5.57
C HIS A 79 -0.54 2.49 -5.68
N LYS A 80 0.75 2.43 -5.37
CA LYS A 80 1.66 3.58 -5.52
C LYS A 80 1.73 4.04 -6.97
N LYS A 81 1.92 3.11 -7.91
CA LYS A 81 1.99 3.42 -9.34
C LYS A 81 0.69 4.04 -9.86
N TRP A 82 -0.46 3.59 -9.37
CA TRP A 82 -1.75 4.20 -9.68
C TRP A 82 -1.74 5.69 -9.34
N PHE A 83 -1.40 6.07 -8.10
CA PHE A 83 -1.38 7.48 -7.69
C PHE A 83 -0.31 8.28 -8.43
N ASP A 84 0.92 7.75 -8.56
CA ASP A 84 1.99 8.42 -9.32
C ASP A 84 1.54 8.76 -10.75
N LYS A 85 0.81 7.86 -11.41
CA LYS A 85 0.31 8.04 -12.77
C LYS A 85 -0.93 8.92 -12.86
N MET A 86 -1.82 8.91 -11.87
CA MET A 86 -2.91 9.87 -11.81
C MET A 86 -2.38 11.30 -11.64
N ASP A 87 -1.37 11.49 -10.79
CA ASP A 87 -0.71 12.78 -10.60
C ASP A 87 0.05 13.23 -11.86
N GLU A 88 0.68 12.30 -12.59
CA GLU A 88 1.32 12.58 -13.88
C GLU A 88 0.31 13.08 -14.92
N LEU A 89 -0.86 12.44 -15.00
CA LEU A 89 -1.95 12.84 -15.90
C LEU A 89 -2.54 14.20 -15.50
N GLN A 90 -2.86 14.41 -14.22
CA GLN A 90 -3.43 15.66 -13.73
C GLN A 90 -2.49 16.85 -13.94
N ALA A 91 -1.18 16.64 -13.77
CA ALA A 91 -0.18 17.67 -14.00
C ALA A 91 0.14 17.91 -15.49
N GLY A 92 -0.49 17.17 -16.42
CA GLY A 92 -0.22 17.28 -17.85
C GLY A 92 1.21 16.89 -18.23
N ARG A 93 1.88 16.07 -17.40
CA ARG A 93 3.29 15.67 -17.60
C ARG A 93 3.44 14.46 -18.52
N SER A 94 2.34 13.79 -18.85
CA SER A 94 2.33 12.68 -19.80
C SER A 94 1.80 13.12 -21.16
N SER A 95 2.50 12.72 -22.22
CA SER A 95 2.05 12.90 -23.60
C SER A 95 1.24 11.70 -24.14
N ASP A 96 1.14 10.59 -23.40
CA ASP A 96 0.46 9.37 -23.86
C ASP A 96 -0.34 8.72 -22.71
N ALA A 97 -1.58 9.18 -22.53
CA ALA A 97 -2.50 8.64 -21.55
C ALA A 97 -2.89 7.18 -21.86
N SER A 98 -2.97 6.81 -23.14
CA SER A 98 -3.23 5.43 -23.56
C SER A 98 -2.13 4.46 -23.12
N LEU A 99 -0.86 4.87 -23.21
CA LEU A 99 0.24 4.07 -22.67
C LEU A 99 0.14 3.90 -21.16
N ILE A 100 -0.16 4.98 -20.41
CA ILE A 100 -0.36 4.90 -18.96
C ILE A 100 -1.47 3.89 -18.61
N MET A 101 -2.60 3.91 -19.32
CA MET A 101 -3.69 2.96 -19.07
C MET A 101 -3.27 1.51 -19.32
N LYS A 102 -2.51 1.26 -20.40
CA LYS A 102 -1.98 -0.07 -20.72
C LYS A 102 -0.99 -0.55 -19.65
N ASP A 103 -0.09 0.31 -19.22
CA ASP A 103 0.91 -0.01 -18.22
C ASP A 103 0.28 -0.31 -16.87
N LEU A 104 -0.68 0.50 -16.43
CA LEU A 104 -1.42 0.26 -15.19
C LEU A 104 -2.29 -1.01 -15.27
N SER A 105 -2.95 -1.25 -16.41
CA SER A 105 -3.71 -2.49 -16.63
C SER A 105 -2.80 -3.71 -16.55
N LYS A 106 -1.65 -3.66 -17.22
CA LYS A 106 -0.66 -4.72 -17.18
C LYS A 106 -0.15 -4.95 -15.77
N LEU A 107 0.22 -3.90 -15.05
CA LEU A 107 0.68 -4.00 -13.66
C LEU A 107 -0.39 -4.60 -12.73
N ALA A 108 -1.66 -4.23 -12.91
CA ALA A 108 -2.77 -4.81 -12.17
C ALA A 108 -2.92 -6.31 -12.46
N SER A 109 -2.81 -6.71 -13.74
CA SER A 109 -2.86 -8.11 -14.17
C SER A 109 -1.69 -8.92 -13.62
N ASP A 110 -0.47 -8.42 -13.77
CA ASP A 110 0.75 -9.09 -13.30
C ASP A 110 0.72 -9.25 -11.77
N SER A 111 0.26 -8.21 -11.04
CA SER A 111 0.08 -8.28 -9.58
C SER A 111 -1.02 -9.28 -9.19
N TYR A 112 -2.11 -9.36 -9.95
CA TYR A 112 -3.19 -10.32 -9.70
C TYR A 112 -2.70 -11.76 -9.86
N GLU A 113 -1.93 -12.04 -10.91
CA GLU A 113 -1.35 -13.36 -11.16
C GLU A 113 -0.34 -13.74 -10.08
N ALA A 114 0.51 -12.78 -9.66
CA ALA A 114 1.45 -12.98 -8.55
C ALA A 114 0.72 -13.37 -7.25
N LEU A 115 -0.39 -12.69 -6.93
CA LEU A 115 -1.22 -12.99 -5.75
C LEU A 115 -2.04 -14.27 -5.88
N GLY A 116 -2.48 -14.64 -7.09
CA GLY A 116 -3.41 -15.75 -7.32
C GLY A 116 -2.83 -17.14 -7.07
N SER A 117 -1.49 -17.27 -7.11
CA SER A 117 -0.79 -18.50 -6.75
C SER A 117 -0.58 -18.69 -5.25
N LYS A 118 -0.94 -17.68 -4.44
CA LYS A 118 -0.64 -17.63 -3.00
C LYS A 118 -1.87 -18.02 -2.18
N SER A 119 -1.64 -18.51 -0.97
CA SER A 119 -2.71 -18.86 -0.03
C SER A 119 -2.33 -18.49 1.39
N MET A 120 -3.30 -18.03 2.17
CA MET A 120 -3.14 -17.79 3.61
C MET A 120 -3.71 -18.95 4.42
N PRO A 121 -3.12 -19.27 5.59
CA PRO A 121 -3.62 -20.35 6.46
C PRO A 121 -5.09 -20.17 6.84
N ASP A 122 -5.85 -21.27 6.95
CA ASP A 122 -7.26 -21.28 7.36
C ASP A 122 -7.47 -20.76 8.79
N SER A 123 -6.43 -20.82 9.62
CA SER A 123 -6.42 -20.21 10.94
C SER A 123 -6.52 -18.69 10.90
N SER A 124 -6.30 -18.03 9.75
CA SER A 124 -6.16 -16.58 9.61
C SER A 124 -7.23 -15.97 8.68
N PRO A 125 -8.54 -16.04 9.03
CA PRO A 125 -9.61 -15.64 8.12
C PRO A 125 -9.54 -14.17 7.67
N LEU A 126 -9.12 -13.23 8.54
CA LEU A 126 -8.93 -11.84 8.14
C LEU A 126 -7.89 -11.68 7.02
N LEU A 127 -6.79 -12.45 7.07
CA LEU A 127 -5.76 -12.41 6.04
C LEU A 127 -6.22 -13.07 4.73
N GLN A 128 -7.00 -14.16 4.82
CA GLN A 128 -7.62 -14.78 3.65
C GLN A 128 -8.59 -13.82 2.95
N ASP A 129 -9.42 -13.13 3.72
CA ASP A 129 -10.39 -12.20 3.14
C ASP A 129 -9.72 -10.93 2.60
N ALA A 130 -8.68 -10.43 3.28
CA ALA A 130 -7.87 -9.34 2.75
C ALA A 130 -7.22 -9.71 1.42
N HIS A 131 -6.65 -10.91 1.31
CA HIS A 131 -6.09 -11.44 0.06
C HIS A 131 -7.14 -11.49 -1.06
N LYS A 132 -8.31 -12.08 -0.81
CA LYS A 132 -9.41 -12.13 -1.79
C LYS A 132 -9.83 -10.73 -2.25
N ASN A 133 -9.92 -9.78 -1.31
CA ASN A 133 -10.34 -8.42 -1.62
C ASN A 133 -9.27 -7.65 -2.42
N TYR A 134 -7.98 -7.82 -2.13
CA TYR A 134 -6.91 -7.28 -2.99
C TYR A 134 -6.95 -7.86 -4.40
N MET A 135 -7.18 -9.17 -4.54
CA MET A 135 -7.34 -9.80 -5.85
C MET A 135 -8.54 -9.24 -6.62
N LYS A 136 -9.69 -9.07 -5.97
CA LYS A 136 -10.87 -8.45 -6.60
C LYS A 136 -10.58 -7.02 -7.04
N SER A 137 -9.91 -6.24 -6.20
CA SER A 137 -9.49 -4.88 -6.52
C SER A 137 -8.63 -4.83 -7.79
N LEU A 138 -7.56 -5.63 -7.84
CA LEU A 138 -6.65 -5.69 -9.00
C LEU A 138 -7.38 -6.12 -10.28
N LYS A 139 -8.26 -7.12 -10.18
CA LYS A 139 -9.07 -7.60 -11.32
C LYS A 139 -9.94 -6.47 -11.90
N LEU A 140 -10.66 -5.75 -11.05
CA LEU A 140 -11.54 -4.66 -11.48
C LEU A 140 -10.77 -3.46 -12.03
N PHE A 141 -9.63 -3.10 -11.42
CA PHE A 141 -8.73 -2.10 -11.99
C PHE A 141 -8.27 -2.48 -13.39
N ASN A 142 -7.80 -3.73 -13.57
CA ASN A 142 -7.36 -4.22 -14.88
C ASN A 142 -8.50 -4.12 -15.92
N GLU A 143 -9.69 -4.61 -15.58
CA GLU A 143 -10.85 -4.61 -16.47
C GLU A 143 -11.24 -3.20 -16.92
N ALA A 144 -11.33 -2.26 -15.97
CA ALA A 144 -11.63 -0.86 -16.28
C ALA A 144 -10.53 -0.25 -17.17
N LEU A 145 -9.27 -0.36 -16.76
CA LEU A 145 -8.13 0.26 -17.45
C LEU A 145 -7.96 -0.23 -18.90
N ARG A 146 -8.21 -1.52 -19.17
CA ARG A 146 -8.24 -2.05 -20.54
C ARG A 146 -9.30 -1.35 -21.40
N GLY A 147 -10.47 -1.08 -20.83
CA GLY A 147 -11.55 -0.34 -21.49
C GLY A 147 -11.21 1.13 -21.79
N TYR A 148 -10.33 1.75 -21.00
CA TYR A 148 -9.87 3.12 -21.21
C TYR A 148 -8.67 3.23 -22.15
N ALA A 149 -7.84 2.19 -22.26
CA ALA A 149 -6.58 2.23 -23.01
C ALA A 149 -6.71 2.70 -24.48
N SER A 150 -7.76 2.32 -25.19
CA SER A 150 -7.96 2.69 -26.60
C SER A 150 -8.50 4.11 -26.81
N LYS A 151 -9.14 4.70 -25.80
CA LYS A 151 -9.82 6.01 -25.87
C LYS A 151 -9.15 7.11 -25.06
N ALA A 152 -8.17 6.78 -24.21
CA ALA A 152 -7.55 7.71 -23.28
C ALA A 152 -6.94 8.95 -23.97
N ASN A 153 -6.25 8.79 -25.10
CA ASN A 153 -5.65 9.92 -25.83
C ASN A 153 -6.68 10.84 -26.53
N ALA A 154 -7.95 10.43 -26.64
CA ALA A 154 -9.01 11.25 -27.21
C ALA A 154 -9.65 12.20 -26.19
N VAL A 155 -9.25 12.12 -24.91
CA VAL A 155 -9.82 12.88 -23.80
C VAL A 155 -8.72 13.71 -23.15
N ALA A 156 -9.02 14.94 -22.76
CA ALA A 156 -8.08 15.75 -21.99
C ALA A 156 -7.75 15.05 -20.65
N ALA A 157 -6.49 15.09 -20.23
CA ALA A 157 -6.02 14.32 -19.07
C ALA A 157 -6.82 14.56 -17.77
N PRO A 158 -7.20 15.80 -17.40
CA PRO A 158 -8.05 16.04 -16.23
C PRO A 158 -9.44 15.40 -16.33
N ASP A 159 -10.05 15.44 -17.52
CA ASP A 159 -11.36 14.82 -17.78
C ASP A 159 -11.26 13.30 -17.77
N LEU A 160 -10.16 12.73 -18.26
CA LEU A 160 -9.89 11.30 -18.16
C LEU A 160 -9.81 10.85 -16.70
N VAL A 161 -9.08 11.58 -15.85
CA VAL A 161 -8.98 11.26 -14.42
C VAL A 161 -10.35 11.36 -13.74
N LYS A 162 -11.17 12.36 -14.10
CA LYS A 162 -12.55 12.47 -13.62
C LYS A 162 -13.40 11.28 -14.06
N GLN A 163 -13.28 10.83 -15.30
CA GLN A 163 -13.98 9.64 -15.81
C GLN A 163 -13.54 8.38 -15.07
N LEU A 164 -12.24 8.18 -14.86
CA LEU A 164 -11.72 7.05 -14.10
C LEU A 164 -12.22 7.05 -12.65
N ASN A 165 -12.30 8.23 -12.01
CA ASN A 165 -12.84 8.34 -10.66
C ASN A 165 -14.35 8.09 -10.56
N GLY A 166 -15.10 8.30 -11.65
CA GLY A 166 -16.52 8.00 -11.75
C GLY A 166 -16.85 6.61 -12.29
N ASP A 167 -15.85 5.85 -12.74
CA ASP A 167 -16.04 4.50 -13.27
C ASP A 167 -16.46 3.53 -12.15
N ALA A 168 -17.48 2.71 -12.42
CA ALA A 168 -18.06 1.81 -11.43
C ALA A 168 -17.07 0.73 -10.98
N TYR A 169 -16.31 0.16 -11.92
CA TYR A 169 -15.33 -0.88 -11.62
C TYR A 169 -14.16 -0.31 -10.81
N ILE A 170 -13.68 0.89 -11.14
CA ILE A 170 -12.64 1.56 -10.36
C ILE A 170 -13.15 1.91 -8.95
N THR A 171 -14.38 2.42 -8.85
CA THR A 171 -14.98 2.75 -7.55
C THR A 171 -15.11 1.52 -6.66
N GLU A 172 -15.58 0.40 -7.22
CA GLU A 172 -15.69 -0.87 -6.50
C GLU A 172 -14.31 -1.47 -6.18
N ALA A 173 -13.34 -1.36 -7.11
CA ALA A 173 -11.96 -1.79 -6.89
C ALA A 173 -11.32 -1.08 -5.69
N LYS A 174 -11.51 0.24 -5.58
CA LYS A 174 -11.06 1.05 -4.43
C LYS A 174 -11.74 0.59 -3.13
N SER A 175 -13.04 0.29 -3.17
CA SER A 175 -13.76 -0.23 -2.01
C SER A 175 -13.21 -1.58 -1.53
N PHE A 176 -12.92 -2.50 -2.44
CA PHE A 176 -12.29 -3.77 -2.08
C PHE A 176 -10.88 -3.57 -1.49
N ALA A 177 -10.10 -2.64 -2.05
CA ALA A 177 -8.78 -2.32 -1.53
C ALA A 177 -8.82 -1.79 -0.09
N LEU A 178 -9.73 -0.85 0.19
CA LEU A 178 -9.92 -0.30 1.54
C LEU A 178 -10.41 -1.36 2.51
N THR A 179 -11.29 -2.26 2.06
CA THR A 179 -11.76 -3.39 2.88
C THR A 179 -10.60 -4.33 3.22
N ALA A 180 -9.74 -4.63 2.25
CA ALA A 180 -8.56 -5.47 2.46
C ALA A 180 -7.55 -4.82 3.40
N GLU A 181 -7.32 -3.51 3.27
CA GLU A 181 -6.44 -2.75 4.16
C GLU A 181 -6.97 -2.78 5.59
N LYS A 182 -8.26 -2.47 5.79
CA LYS A 182 -8.93 -2.64 7.08
C LYS A 182 -8.69 -4.03 7.67
N GLN A 183 -8.97 -5.09 6.91
CA GLN A 183 -8.83 -6.47 7.39
C GLN A 183 -7.39 -6.82 7.79
N TYR A 184 -6.40 -6.24 7.11
CA TYR A 184 -5.01 -6.43 7.47
C TYR A 184 -4.64 -5.72 8.78
N TYR A 185 -5.15 -4.50 9.01
CA TYR A 185 -4.98 -3.82 10.29
C TYR A 185 -5.75 -4.48 11.44
N ASP A 186 -6.96 -5.00 11.17
CA ASP A 186 -7.71 -5.83 12.13
C ASP A 186 -6.86 -7.06 12.55
N ALA A 187 -6.16 -7.70 11.60
CA ALA A 187 -5.29 -8.84 11.88
C ALA A 187 -4.05 -8.44 12.71
N ILE A 188 -3.49 -7.26 12.47
CA ILE A 188 -2.39 -6.69 13.29
C ILE A 188 -2.89 -6.41 14.72
N LEU A 189 -4.12 -5.93 14.89
CA LEU A 189 -4.72 -5.71 16.20
C LEU A 189 -4.91 -7.03 16.95
N LYS A 190 -5.36 -8.08 16.26
CA LYS A 190 -5.49 -9.43 16.82
C LYS A 190 -4.15 -10.04 17.21
N TRP A 191 -3.10 -9.75 16.47
CA TRP A 191 -1.73 -10.09 16.87
C TRP A 191 -1.35 -9.35 18.16
N HIS A 192 -1.66 -8.05 18.27
CA HIS A 192 -1.35 -7.26 19.45
C HIS A 192 -2.05 -7.82 20.70
N GLU A 193 -3.34 -8.15 20.61
CA GLU A 193 -4.10 -8.85 21.67
C GLU A 193 -3.43 -10.15 22.13
N SER A 194 -2.71 -10.84 21.24
CA SER A 194 -2.05 -12.10 21.56
C SER A 194 -0.70 -11.95 22.27
N VAL A 195 -0.03 -10.81 22.11
CA VAL A 195 1.30 -10.54 22.70
C VAL A 195 1.23 -9.65 23.94
N ASP A 196 0.16 -8.88 24.10
CA ASP A 196 -0.12 -8.07 25.29
C ASP A 196 -1.49 -8.44 25.90
N PRO A 197 -1.53 -9.25 26.96
CA PRO A 197 -2.77 -9.64 27.63
C PRO A 197 -3.53 -8.48 28.30
N GLN A 198 -2.88 -7.34 28.54
CA GLN A 198 -3.51 -6.15 29.11
C GLN A 198 -4.14 -5.26 28.04
N PHE A 199 -3.81 -5.48 26.77
CA PHE A 199 -4.36 -4.74 25.65
C PHE A 199 -5.88 -4.95 25.54
N LYS A 200 -6.61 -3.85 25.45
CA LYS A 200 -8.07 -3.85 25.28
C LYS A 200 -8.43 -3.03 24.04
N PRO A 201 -8.90 -3.68 22.95
CA PRO A 201 -9.32 -2.94 21.77
C PRO A 201 -10.57 -2.11 22.08
N ILE A 202 -10.66 -0.95 21.43
CA ILE A 202 -11.87 -0.11 21.42
C ILE A 202 -12.72 -0.53 20.25
N ASP A 203 -13.97 -0.08 20.28
CA ASP A 203 -14.85 -0.16 19.14
C ASP A 203 -14.52 0.97 18.13
N PRO A 204 -13.97 0.64 16.96
CA PRO A 204 -13.55 1.61 15.96
C PRO A 204 -14.74 2.26 15.23
N SER A 205 -15.96 1.73 15.39
CA SER A 205 -17.18 2.38 14.88
C SER A 205 -17.60 3.62 15.68
N LYS A 206 -17.04 3.80 16.88
CA LYS A 206 -17.37 4.92 17.77
C LYS A 206 -16.41 6.10 17.55
N PRO A 207 -16.91 7.34 17.58
CA PRO A 207 -16.03 8.52 17.58
C PRO A 207 -15.08 8.51 18.79
N VAL A 208 -13.80 8.78 18.54
CA VAL A 208 -12.78 8.93 19.60
C VAL A 208 -12.54 10.42 19.84
N ALA A 209 -12.61 10.85 21.09
CA ALA A 209 -12.24 12.21 21.48
C ALA A 209 -10.71 12.37 21.45
N LEU A 210 -10.22 13.56 21.09
CA LEU A 210 -8.77 13.80 20.99
C LEU A 210 -8.02 13.61 22.31
N GLN A 211 -8.69 13.85 23.44
CA GLN A 211 -8.11 13.61 24.76
C GLN A 211 -7.82 12.12 25.00
N ASP A 212 -8.68 11.23 24.50
CA ASP A 212 -8.56 9.78 24.68
C ASP A 212 -7.58 9.16 23.68
N TRP A 213 -7.42 9.79 22.51
CA TRP A 213 -6.55 9.33 21.44
C TRP A 213 -5.11 9.08 21.88
N SER A 214 -4.55 9.99 22.68
CA SER A 214 -3.15 9.91 23.13
C SER A 214 -2.84 8.67 23.98
N GLY A 215 -3.85 8.09 24.65
CA GLY A 215 -3.70 6.89 25.48
C GLY A 215 -3.84 5.58 24.70
N LEU A 216 -4.15 5.64 23.40
CA LEU A 216 -4.28 4.45 22.56
C LEU A 216 -2.91 3.99 22.05
N ALA A 217 -2.69 2.68 22.01
CA ALA A 217 -1.51 2.10 21.38
C ALA A 217 -1.50 2.35 19.87
N PHE A 218 -0.33 2.40 19.25
CA PHE A 218 -0.20 2.78 17.85
C PHE A 218 -0.92 1.82 16.88
N ASN A 219 -0.86 0.50 17.10
CA ASN A 219 -1.58 -0.46 16.26
C ASN A 219 -3.10 -0.23 16.28
N MET A 220 -3.64 0.18 17.42
CA MET A 220 -5.05 0.48 17.62
C MET A 220 -5.47 1.78 16.92
N LYS A 221 -4.59 2.77 16.93
CA LYS A 221 -4.77 4.01 16.16
C LYS A 221 -4.75 3.74 14.65
N ASN A 222 -3.80 2.93 14.17
CA ASN A 222 -3.72 2.54 12.76
C ASN A 222 -4.97 1.79 12.30
N ASP A 223 -5.43 0.84 13.11
CA ASP A 223 -6.68 0.13 12.85
C ASP A 223 -7.87 1.10 12.80
N TYR A 224 -8.03 1.95 13.82
CA TYR A 224 -9.07 2.97 13.84
C TYR A 224 -9.09 3.80 12.55
N VAL A 225 -7.93 4.30 12.12
CA VAL A 225 -7.78 5.10 10.90
C VAL A 225 -8.12 4.28 9.65
N ALA A 226 -7.64 3.04 9.53
CA ALA A 226 -7.97 2.16 8.40
C ALA A 226 -9.49 1.94 8.29
N GLN A 227 -10.18 1.79 9.43
CA GLN A 227 -11.64 1.66 9.46
C GLN A 227 -12.35 2.95 9.07
N GLN A 228 -11.88 4.12 9.52
CA GLN A 228 -12.45 5.40 9.09
C GLN A 228 -12.25 5.63 7.59
N LEU A 229 -11.07 5.33 7.04
CA LEU A 229 -10.80 5.46 5.60
C LEU A 229 -11.70 4.52 4.78
N ALA A 230 -11.91 3.28 5.23
CA ALA A 230 -12.81 2.35 4.58
C ALA A 230 -14.28 2.82 4.64
N ALA A 231 -14.74 3.31 5.81
CA ALA A 231 -16.10 3.82 5.99
C ALA A 231 -16.37 5.06 5.13
N ALA A 232 -15.39 5.97 5.03
CA ALA A 232 -15.45 7.18 4.22
C ALA A 232 -15.19 6.92 2.73
N LYS A 233 -14.79 5.69 2.35
CA LYS A 233 -14.36 5.32 0.98
C LYS A 233 -13.18 6.18 0.49
N THR A 234 -12.30 6.57 1.40
CA THR A 234 -11.17 7.47 1.16
C THR A 234 -9.96 6.67 0.70
N PHE A 235 -9.89 6.42 -0.60
CA PHE A 235 -8.75 5.76 -1.24
C PHE A 235 -7.66 6.79 -1.56
N THR A 236 -6.54 6.75 -0.83
CA THR A 236 -5.47 7.76 -0.86
C THR A 236 -4.09 7.14 -1.03
N ALA A 237 -3.10 7.93 -1.45
CA ALA A 237 -1.73 7.46 -1.68
C ALA A 237 -1.02 7.02 -0.39
N PHE A 238 -1.26 7.76 0.69
CA PHE A 238 -0.67 7.51 2.00
C PHE A 238 -1.24 6.24 2.65
N THR A 239 -0.60 5.80 3.74
CA THR A 239 -1.02 4.62 4.50
C THR A 239 -1.72 5.02 5.82
N PRO A 240 -2.47 4.13 6.47
CA PRO A 240 -3.11 4.43 7.77
C PRO A 240 -2.11 4.90 8.85
N GLN A 241 -0.89 4.38 8.86
CA GLN A 241 0.18 4.82 9.77
C GLN A 241 0.70 6.22 9.45
N ASP A 242 0.73 6.63 8.18
CA ASP A 242 1.10 7.99 7.81
C ASP A 242 0.07 8.99 8.36
N LEU A 243 -1.22 8.73 8.14
CA LEU A 243 -2.29 9.57 8.67
C LEU A 243 -2.31 9.55 10.20
N THR A 244 -2.15 8.39 10.84
CA THR A 244 -2.03 8.29 12.30
C THR A 244 -0.90 9.16 12.84
N SER A 245 0.27 9.10 12.21
CA SER A 245 1.42 9.92 12.62
C SER A 245 1.19 11.41 12.44
N ARG A 246 0.43 11.79 11.40
CA ARG A 246 0.06 13.17 11.16
C ARG A 246 -0.95 13.70 12.17
N ILE A 247 -1.90 12.86 12.59
CA ILE A 247 -2.84 13.17 13.68
C ILE A 247 -2.07 13.41 14.98
N ASP A 248 -1.18 12.48 15.36
CA ASP A 248 -0.38 12.60 16.58
C ASP A 248 0.54 13.84 16.54
N GLU A 249 1.13 14.18 15.40
CA GLU A 249 1.93 15.40 15.25
C GLU A 249 1.08 16.67 15.38
N MET A 250 -0.13 16.69 14.80
CA MET A 250 -1.04 17.83 14.90
C MET A 250 -1.53 18.07 16.33
N ILE A 251 -1.73 16.98 17.10
CA ILE A 251 -2.04 17.03 18.53
C ILE A 251 -0.82 17.54 19.31
N ALA A 252 0.36 16.96 19.08
CA ALA A 252 1.59 17.31 19.79
C ALA A 252 2.05 18.75 19.53
N SER A 253 1.83 19.29 18.33
CA SER A 253 2.15 20.69 17.97
C SER A 253 1.12 21.70 18.47
N GLY A 254 0.02 21.24 19.08
CA GLY A 254 -1.08 22.08 19.56
C GLY A 254 -1.95 22.67 18.45
N GLN A 255 -1.75 22.28 17.19
CA GLN A 255 -2.57 22.75 16.06
C GLN A 255 -4.03 22.32 16.19
N ALA A 256 -4.29 21.09 16.63
CA ALA A 256 -5.65 20.61 16.86
C ALA A 256 -6.42 21.50 17.85
N LYS A 257 -5.75 21.93 18.94
CA LYS A 257 -6.31 22.86 19.93
C LYS A 257 -6.56 24.25 19.34
N LYS A 258 -5.63 24.80 18.54
CA LYS A 258 -5.78 26.11 17.89
C LYS A 258 -6.98 26.15 16.94
N LEU A 259 -7.31 25.04 16.30
CA LEU A 259 -8.44 24.90 15.40
C LEU A 259 -9.73 24.46 16.10
N ASN A 260 -9.73 24.37 17.43
CA ASN A 260 -10.88 23.90 18.24
C ASN A 260 -11.42 22.52 17.82
N LEU A 261 -10.54 21.64 17.35
CA LEU A 261 -10.90 20.26 17.03
C LEU A 261 -11.04 19.49 18.36
N THR A 262 -12.08 18.67 18.47
CA THR A 262 -12.39 17.90 19.70
C THR A 262 -12.41 16.40 19.46
N GLY A 263 -12.63 15.96 18.22
CA GLY A 263 -12.67 14.56 17.83
C GLY A 263 -11.62 14.18 16.79
N VAL A 264 -11.17 12.93 16.83
CA VAL A 264 -10.20 12.37 15.87
C VAL A 264 -10.75 12.43 14.44
N ASN A 265 -12.04 12.14 14.24
CA ASN A 265 -12.65 12.19 12.90
C ASN A 265 -12.59 13.59 12.28
N GLN A 266 -12.74 14.64 13.08
CA GLN A 266 -12.59 16.02 12.59
C GLN A 266 -11.17 16.31 12.11
N VAL A 267 -10.17 15.71 12.78
CA VAL A 267 -8.76 15.80 12.36
C VAL A 267 -8.54 15.01 11.07
N ILE A 268 -9.08 13.79 10.97
CA ILE A 268 -9.00 12.96 9.76
C ILE A 268 -9.61 13.70 8.56
N ASP A 269 -10.81 14.27 8.72
CA ASP A 269 -11.52 15.00 7.67
C ASP A 269 -10.73 16.22 7.23
N LEU A 270 -10.18 17.00 8.18
CA LEU A 270 -9.36 18.16 7.88
C LEU A 270 -8.08 17.77 7.14
N LEU A 271 -7.35 16.78 7.65
CA LEU A 271 -6.07 16.34 7.07
C LEU A 271 -6.26 15.74 5.67
N SER A 272 -7.33 14.97 5.48
CA SER A 272 -7.68 14.37 4.18
C SER A 272 -8.17 15.42 3.18
N GLY A 273 -8.95 16.40 3.64
CA GLY A 273 -9.49 17.47 2.79
C GLY A 273 -8.46 18.54 2.39
N THR A 274 -7.37 18.67 3.14
CA THR A 274 -6.29 19.65 2.88
C THR A 274 -5.05 19.05 2.24
N ASP A 275 -5.08 17.74 1.92
CA ASP A 275 -3.95 16.98 1.40
C ASP A 275 -2.67 17.16 2.26
N ALA A 276 -2.88 17.25 3.58
CA ALA A 276 -1.84 17.56 4.56
C ALA A 276 -1.07 16.33 5.06
N VAL A 277 -1.39 15.15 4.51
CA VAL A 277 -0.75 13.86 4.83
C VAL A 277 0.08 13.42 3.65
N ARG A 278 1.34 13.09 3.88
CA ARG A 278 2.25 12.60 2.85
C ARG A 278 2.59 11.15 3.08
N SER A 279 2.79 10.41 1.99
CA SER A 279 3.34 9.06 2.07
C SER A 279 4.71 9.10 2.75
N GLY A 280 4.90 8.27 3.77
CA GLY A 280 6.13 8.21 4.56
C GLY A 280 6.20 9.18 5.73
N ASP A 281 5.12 9.92 6.05
CA ASP A 281 5.04 10.73 7.26
C ASP A 281 5.27 9.89 8.53
N PHE A 282 4.83 8.62 8.54
CA PHE A 282 5.09 7.73 9.66
C PHE A 282 6.59 7.61 9.96
N LEU A 283 7.40 7.35 8.93
CA LEU A 283 8.85 7.13 9.09
C LEU A 283 9.56 8.37 9.62
N ARG A 284 9.06 9.56 9.29
CA ARG A 284 9.61 10.84 9.79
C ARG A 284 9.41 11.02 11.28
N TYR A 285 8.29 10.54 11.82
CA TYR A 285 7.92 10.74 13.21
C TYR A 285 8.16 9.51 14.10
N LYS A 286 8.38 8.33 13.51
CA LYS A 286 8.51 7.06 14.21
C LYS A 286 9.44 7.11 15.42
N ASN A 287 10.68 7.55 15.23
CA ASN A 287 11.67 7.53 16.31
C ASN A 287 11.32 8.49 17.45
N ARG A 288 10.55 9.54 17.17
CA ARG A 288 10.16 10.55 18.16
C ARG A 288 8.87 10.18 18.89
N LEU A 289 7.90 9.58 18.20
CA LEU A 289 6.56 9.34 18.73
C LEU A 289 6.32 7.89 19.16
N TYR A 290 7.01 6.92 18.56
CA TYR A 290 6.64 5.50 18.66
C TYR A 290 7.81 4.59 19.06
N ALA A 291 8.86 5.13 19.69
CA ALA A 291 10.05 4.37 20.07
C ALA A 291 9.75 3.22 21.05
N ASN A 292 8.69 3.34 21.86
CA ASN A 292 8.32 2.38 22.91
C ASN A 292 7.02 1.63 22.59
N GLU A 293 6.54 1.69 21.35
CA GLU A 293 5.30 1.01 20.94
C GLU A 293 5.54 -0.48 20.66
N THR A 294 4.56 -1.31 21.03
CA THR A 294 4.54 -2.73 20.68
C THR A 294 4.11 -2.88 19.22
N LEU A 295 5.07 -3.06 18.31
CA LEU A 295 4.82 -3.17 16.88
C LEU A 295 5.17 -4.57 16.36
N PRO A 296 4.39 -5.13 15.42
CA PRO A 296 4.81 -6.34 14.74
C PRO A 296 6.04 -6.03 13.88
N GLN A 297 6.84 -7.05 13.60
CA GLN A 297 8.04 -6.95 12.74
C GLN A 297 7.70 -6.83 11.25
N LEU A 298 6.84 -5.87 10.91
CA LEU A 298 6.43 -5.58 9.54
C LEU A 298 7.36 -4.55 8.91
N PRO A 299 7.81 -4.75 7.67
CA PRO A 299 8.78 -3.84 7.04
C PRO A 299 8.31 -2.39 6.93
N PHE A 300 7.01 -2.11 6.78
CA PHE A 300 6.51 -0.73 6.77
C PHE A 300 6.63 -0.02 8.13
N PHE A 301 6.94 -0.74 9.21
CA PHE A 301 7.22 -0.16 10.51
C PHE A 301 8.71 0.06 10.71
N THR A 302 9.58 -0.56 9.92
CA THR A 302 11.03 -0.49 10.08
C THR A 302 11.75 0.32 9.00
N ASN A 303 11.19 0.34 7.78
CA ASN A 303 11.84 0.82 6.57
C ASN A 303 11.08 1.97 5.90
#